data_AF-A0AAW7IQZ4-F1
#
_entry.id   AF-A0AAW7IQZ4-F1
#
_cell.length_a   1.000
_cell.length_b   1.000
_cell.length_c   1.000
_cell.angle_alpha   90.00
_cell.angle_beta   90.00
_cell.angle_gamma   90.00
#
_symmetry.space_group_name_H-M   'P 1'
#
loop_
_entity.id
_entity.type
_entity.pdbx_description
1 polymer ?
#
loop_
_entity_poly.entity_id
_entity_poly.type
_entity_poly.pdbx_seq_one_letter_code
_entity_poly.pdbx_strand_id
1 'polypeptide(L)'
;MNTIGLKLGDIYEARLLLEGIGLLNVYKKSKNETKEFIYEINPPLSPQQFFTDGMLNIYLYKKIGKAQFNRLKRFFCDDHILTDQYEGVTKSFAEVFSSDHLDSLYVTDEAKNEWNPIPDQQYIDRTDGVEPSGFDNLFDFELLLAGMKSSIVPKKAFTPKIKSTIAKLAFLYGIDPLEMQKLVMDAVSLDDEIDEEMLRKAARDWYQIERQADMPSLVNRVQPIRERTQKEEPKTQEQELIRHLETISPRERLMQLSGGAEPSSGDLKVVEGVMINQKLNPGVVNVLIEYVMLKTDMKFTKGYVEKLAGHWARLKVSTVIEAMELAKNEHRKYQDWAQGSRNAAKGGRKKTIREEVVPEWLEKKEEAQQEQNADQPELNAQKRELQEKWKQWKAGGEMNDGKD
;
A
#
# COMPACT_ATOMS: atom_id res chain seq x y z
N MET A 1 -22.65 32.95 -24.31
CA MET A 1 -23.23 33.76 -25.40
C MET A 1 -23.71 32.89 -26.54
N ASN A 2 -22.84 32.14 -27.25
CA ASN A 2 -23.27 31.28 -28.35
C ASN A 2 -24.17 30.10 -27.93
N THR A 3 -23.92 29.51 -26.76
CA THR A 3 -24.70 28.36 -26.26
C THR A 3 -26.12 28.71 -25.82
N ILE A 4 -26.30 29.88 -25.17
CA ILE A 4 -27.58 30.31 -24.59
C ILE A 4 -28.28 31.36 -25.49
N GLY A 5 -27.60 31.88 -26.53
CA GLY A 5 -28.14 32.90 -27.43
C GLY A 5 -28.35 34.29 -26.82
N LEU A 6 -27.85 34.54 -25.61
CA LEU A 6 -28.02 35.81 -24.87
C LEU A 6 -26.79 36.71 -24.96
N LYS A 7 -27.00 38.03 -24.82
CA LYS A 7 -25.92 39.03 -24.76
C LYS A 7 -25.21 38.97 -23.41
N LEU A 8 -23.96 39.46 -23.37
CA LEU A 8 -23.18 39.45 -22.13
C LEU A 8 -23.83 40.25 -21.00
N GLY A 9 -24.50 41.36 -21.33
CA GLY A 9 -25.25 42.18 -20.36
C GLY A 9 -26.36 41.38 -19.69
N ASP A 10 -27.20 40.72 -20.48
CA ASP A 10 -28.31 39.90 -19.98
C ASP A 10 -27.81 38.74 -19.11
N ILE A 11 -26.69 38.11 -19.51
CA ILE A 11 -26.05 37.04 -18.74
C ILE A 11 -25.55 37.58 -17.40
N TYR A 12 -24.96 38.77 -17.37
CA TYR A 12 -24.47 39.39 -16.14
C TYR A 12 -25.61 39.71 -15.17
N GLU A 13 -26.73 40.23 -15.66
CA GLU A 13 -27.92 40.48 -14.82
C GLU A 13 -28.51 39.18 -14.26
N ALA A 14 -28.67 38.15 -15.10
CA ALA A 14 -29.14 36.84 -14.65
C ALA A 14 -28.21 36.21 -13.61
N ARG A 15 -26.89 36.40 -13.78
CA ARG A 15 -25.88 35.94 -12.83
C ARG A 15 -26.06 36.59 -11.46
N LEU A 16 -26.28 37.91 -11.40
CA LEU A 16 -26.52 38.62 -10.15
C LEU A 16 -27.79 38.14 -9.43
N LEU A 17 -28.84 37.75 -10.17
CA LEU A 17 -30.04 37.14 -9.57
C LEU A 17 -29.75 35.78 -8.95
N LEU A 18 -28.96 34.94 -9.63
CA LEU A 18 -28.55 33.63 -9.13
C LEU A 18 -27.63 33.75 -7.91
N GLU A 19 -26.72 34.72 -7.91
CA GLU A 19 -25.89 35.08 -6.75
C GLU A 19 -26.78 35.52 -5.57
N GLY A 20 -27.72 36.44 -5.81
CA GLY A 20 -28.57 37.01 -4.75
C GLY A 20 -29.54 36.01 -4.10
N ILE A 21 -30.01 35.01 -4.86
CA ILE A 21 -30.86 33.93 -4.32
C ILE A 21 -30.05 32.73 -3.79
N GLY A 22 -28.71 32.77 -3.89
CA GLY A 22 -27.80 31.77 -3.32
C GLY A 22 -27.55 30.53 -4.18
N LEU A 23 -28.00 30.51 -5.44
CA LEU A 23 -27.82 29.37 -6.36
C LEU A 23 -26.46 29.36 -7.07
N LEU A 24 -25.69 30.43 -6.95
CA LEU A 24 -24.40 30.56 -7.62
C LEU A 24 -23.41 31.34 -6.76
N ASN A 25 -22.26 30.74 -6.47
CA ASN A 25 -21.09 31.42 -5.94
C ASN A 25 -20.15 31.79 -7.10
N VAL A 26 -19.62 33.01 -7.05
CA VAL A 26 -18.71 33.53 -8.08
C VAL A 26 -17.40 33.96 -7.46
N TYR A 27 -16.31 33.30 -7.84
CA TYR A 27 -14.96 33.68 -7.46
C TYR A 27 -14.24 34.32 -8.64
N LYS A 28 -13.40 35.31 -8.38
CA LYS A 28 -12.66 36.06 -9.41
C LYS A 28 -11.19 36.12 -9.07
N LYS A 29 -10.35 35.80 -10.05
CA LYS A 29 -8.90 35.97 -10.01
C LYS A 29 -8.47 36.89 -11.14
N SER A 30 -7.67 37.92 -10.83
CA SER A 30 -7.10 38.82 -11.85
C SER A 30 -5.59 38.59 -11.90
N LYS A 31 -5.05 38.23 -13.07
CA LYS A 31 -3.60 38.08 -13.28
C LYS A 31 -3.24 38.67 -14.64
N ASN A 32 -2.29 39.60 -14.69
CA ASN A 32 -1.75 40.20 -15.93
C ASN A 32 -2.82 40.48 -17.00
N GLU A 33 -3.80 41.32 -16.66
CA GLU A 33 -4.93 41.75 -17.52
C GLU A 33 -6.01 40.70 -17.87
N THR A 34 -5.78 39.40 -17.62
CA THR A 34 -6.83 38.39 -17.76
C THR A 34 -7.63 38.24 -16.44
N LYS A 35 -8.95 38.15 -16.59
CA LYS A 35 -9.89 37.89 -15.49
C LYS A 35 -10.39 36.45 -15.63
N GLU A 36 -10.04 35.62 -14.65
CA GLU A 36 -10.55 34.27 -14.51
C GLU A 36 -11.71 34.26 -13.51
N PHE A 37 -12.78 33.54 -13.84
CA PHE A 37 -13.94 33.37 -12.97
C PHE A 37 -14.17 31.88 -12.71
N ILE A 38 -14.45 31.54 -11.45
CA ILE A 38 -14.95 30.22 -11.05
C ILE A 38 -16.41 30.39 -10.67
N TYR A 39 -17.26 29.58 -11.30
CA TYR A 39 -18.69 29.53 -11.06
C TYR A 39 -19.01 28.23 -10.34
N GLU A 40 -19.30 28.32 -9.05
CA GLU A 40 -19.71 27.20 -8.22
C GLU A 40 -21.24 27.21 -8.09
N ILE A 41 -21.87 26.16 -8.62
CA ILE A 41 -23.33 26.02 -8.65
C ILE A 41 -23.78 25.38 -7.35
N ASN A 42 -24.66 26.06 -6.62
CA ASN A 42 -25.22 25.55 -5.37
C ASN A 42 -26.58 24.89 -5.63
N PRO A 43 -26.88 23.76 -4.97
CA PRO A 43 -28.21 23.17 -5.05
C PRO A 43 -29.27 24.11 -4.44
N PRO A 44 -30.52 24.05 -4.93
CA PRO A 44 -31.61 24.79 -4.30
C PRO A 44 -31.90 24.24 -2.90
N LEU A 45 -32.51 25.08 -2.06
CA LEU A 45 -33.01 24.66 -0.75
C LEU A 45 -34.03 23.52 -0.86
N SER A 46 -34.11 22.69 0.18
CA SER A 46 -35.16 21.68 0.25
C SER A 46 -36.54 22.35 0.34
N PRO A 47 -37.63 21.69 -0.11
CA PRO A 47 -38.96 22.30 -0.05
C PRO A 47 -39.33 22.72 1.38
N GLN A 48 -38.96 21.92 2.38
CA GLN A 48 -39.17 22.27 3.79
C GLN A 48 -38.46 23.58 4.12
N GLN A 49 -37.16 23.68 3.88
CA GLN A 49 -36.37 24.90 4.14
C GLN A 49 -36.94 26.11 3.41
N PHE A 50 -37.27 25.95 2.13
CA PHE A 50 -37.82 27.02 1.29
C PHE A 50 -39.17 27.54 1.80
N PHE A 51 -40.11 26.65 2.16
CA PHE A 51 -41.43 27.06 2.63
C PHE A 51 -41.43 27.52 4.10
N THR A 52 -40.45 27.13 4.91
CA THR A 52 -40.26 27.64 6.28
C THR A 52 -39.47 28.95 6.33
N ASP A 53 -38.68 29.25 5.30
CA ASP A 53 -37.93 30.50 5.24
C ASP A 53 -38.86 31.71 5.22
N GLY A 54 -38.68 32.63 6.16
CA GLY A 54 -39.58 33.75 6.39
C GLY A 54 -39.56 34.83 5.29
N MET A 55 -38.58 34.80 4.39
CA MET A 55 -38.49 35.75 3.28
C MET A 55 -39.02 35.11 1.99
N LEU A 56 -38.45 33.98 1.58
CA LEU A 56 -38.72 33.32 0.30
C LEU A 56 -40.18 32.88 0.20
N ASN A 57 -40.77 32.35 1.27
CA ASN A 57 -42.17 31.92 1.25
C ASN A 57 -43.14 33.11 1.03
N ILE A 58 -42.88 34.28 1.63
CA ILE A 58 -43.66 35.51 1.48
C ILE A 58 -43.49 36.06 0.08
N TYR A 59 -42.25 36.12 -0.42
CA TYR A 59 -41.97 36.61 -1.78
C TYR A 59 -42.65 35.75 -2.84
N LEU A 60 -42.55 34.43 -2.72
CA LEU A 60 -43.24 33.50 -3.63
C LEU A 60 -44.75 33.73 -3.54
N TYR A 61 -45.34 33.73 -2.34
CA TYR A 61 -46.78 33.94 -2.14
C TYR A 61 -47.28 35.24 -2.79
N LYS A 62 -46.52 36.35 -2.66
CA LYS A 62 -46.85 37.63 -3.29
C LYS A 62 -46.74 37.60 -4.82
N LYS A 63 -45.79 36.85 -5.39
CA LYS A 63 -45.56 36.78 -6.84
C LYS A 63 -46.59 35.92 -7.58
N ILE A 64 -46.95 34.75 -7.04
CA ILE A 64 -47.82 33.79 -7.73
C ILE A 64 -49.26 33.77 -7.19
N GLY A 65 -49.50 34.38 -6.04
CA GLY A 65 -50.80 34.45 -5.38
C GLY A 65 -51.22 33.15 -4.67
N LYS A 66 -52.29 33.27 -3.87
CA LYS A 66 -52.76 32.23 -2.94
C LYS A 66 -53.05 30.87 -3.59
N ALA A 67 -53.73 30.88 -4.73
CA ALA A 67 -54.18 29.64 -5.37
C ALA A 67 -52.99 28.80 -5.87
N GLN A 68 -52.04 29.42 -6.58
CA GLN A 68 -50.86 28.73 -7.09
C GLN A 68 -49.90 28.33 -5.96
N PHE A 69 -49.73 29.20 -4.96
CA PHE A 69 -48.91 28.88 -3.79
C PHE A 69 -49.41 27.64 -3.05
N ASN A 70 -50.72 27.54 -2.81
CA ASN A 70 -51.30 26.35 -2.16
C ASN A 70 -51.14 25.08 -3.00
N ARG A 71 -51.20 25.19 -4.34
CA ARG A 71 -50.96 24.06 -5.24
C ARG A 71 -49.50 23.59 -5.15
N LEU A 72 -48.55 24.52 -5.18
CA LEU A 72 -47.12 24.22 -5.02
C LEU A 72 -46.81 23.62 -3.65
N LYS A 73 -47.37 24.19 -2.57
CA LYS A 73 -47.22 23.63 -1.22
C LYS A 73 -47.71 22.19 -1.17
N ARG A 74 -48.90 21.89 -1.70
CA ARG A 74 -49.44 20.52 -1.75
C ARG A 74 -48.59 19.58 -2.61
N PHE A 75 -47.99 20.06 -3.69
CA PHE A 75 -47.12 19.26 -4.54
C PHE A 75 -45.84 18.82 -3.83
N PHE A 76 -45.32 19.65 -2.91
CA PHE A 76 -44.11 19.37 -2.14
C PHE A 76 -44.38 18.87 -0.71
N CYS A 77 -45.61 18.47 -0.39
CA CYS A 77 -45.96 17.86 0.88
C CYS A 77 -46.39 16.41 0.62
N ASP A 78 -45.81 15.49 1.38
CA ASP A 78 -46.25 14.11 1.44
C ASP A 78 -47.16 13.87 2.66
N ASP A 79 -47.91 12.78 2.61
CA ASP A 79 -48.77 12.36 3.73
C ASP A 79 -47.91 11.96 4.94
N HIS A 80 -48.19 12.58 6.08
CA HIS A 80 -47.53 12.24 7.33
C HIS A 80 -48.25 11.05 7.99
N ILE A 81 -47.62 9.88 7.96
CA ILE A 81 -48.15 8.67 8.61
C ILE A 81 -47.78 8.71 10.09
N LEU A 82 -48.78 8.75 10.98
CA LEU A 82 -48.58 8.61 12.41
C LEU A 82 -48.22 7.16 12.73
N THR A 83 -46.99 6.92 13.15
CA THR A 83 -46.48 5.57 13.44
C THR A 83 -46.76 5.11 14.87
N ASP A 84 -47.51 5.87 15.68
CA ASP A 84 -47.77 5.57 17.11
C ASP A 84 -48.43 4.19 17.34
N GLN A 85 -49.17 3.69 16.34
CA GLN A 85 -49.84 2.38 16.38
C GLN A 85 -49.05 1.28 15.69
N TYR A 86 -47.87 1.58 15.14
CA TYR A 86 -47.06 0.66 14.35
C TYR A 86 -45.81 0.25 15.12
N GLU A 87 -45.44 -1.02 14.99
CA GLU A 87 -44.19 -1.53 15.53
C GLU A 87 -43.08 -1.43 14.48
N GLY A 88 -41.95 -0.86 14.85
CA GLY A 88 -40.77 -0.77 13.98
C GLY A 88 -40.06 -2.12 13.88
N VAL A 89 -40.21 -2.80 12.74
CA VAL A 89 -39.59 -4.11 12.47
C VAL A 89 -38.29 -4.02 11.65
N THR A 90 -37.77 -2.81 11.44
CA THR A 90 -36.54 -2.58 10.68
C THR A 90 -35.34 -3.23 11.39
N LYS A 91 -34.63 -4.08 10.66
CA LYS A 91 -33.44 -4.77 11.16
C LYS A 91 -32.21 -3.89 11.05
N SER A 92 -31.35 -3.93 12.07
CA SER A 92 -30.07 -3.25 12.08
C SER A 92 -29.05 -3.96 11.18
N PHE A 93 -27.95 -3.27 10.84
CA PHE A 93 -26.88 -3.88 10.03
C PHE A 93 -26.28 -5.09 10.73
N ALA A 94 -26.00 -4.94 12.03
CA ALA A 94 -25.50 -5.97 12.92
C ALA A 94 -26.39 -7.23 12.99
N GLU A 95 -27.71 -7.09 12.85
CA GLU A 95 -28.65 -8.22 12.89
C GLU A 95 -28.69 -9.02 11.58
N VAL A 96 -28.36 -8.40 10.44
CA VAL A 96 -28.49 -9.01 9.11
C VAL A 96 -27.15 -9.54 8.60
N PHE A 97 -26.05 -8.84 8.90
CA PHE A 97 -24.72 -9.19 8.42
C PHE A 97 -23.92 -9.82 9.56
N SER A 98 -23.33 -10.99 9.35
CA SER A 98 -22.45 -11.65 10.33
C SER A 98 -20.98 -11.34 10.04
N SER A 99 -20.18 -11.19 11.11
CA SER A 99 -18.73 -10.92 11.04
C SER A 99 -17.92 -12.07 10.40
N ASP A 100 -18.48 -13.28 10.34
CA ASP A 100 -17.78 -14.50 9.88
C ASP A 100 -17.41 -14.46 8.39
N HIS A 101 -17.95 -13.52 7.62
CA HIS A 101 -17.60 -13.33 6.20
C HIS A 101 -16.55 -12.23 5.95
N LEU A 102 -15.95 -11.65 7.00
CA LEU A 102 -15.06 -10.49 6.88
C LEU A 102 -13.58 -10.79 6.66
N ASP A 103 -13.18 -12.07 6.61
CA ASP A 103 -11.84 -12.49 6.19
C ASP A 103 -11.41 -11.87 4.85
N SER A 104 -12.38 -11.58 3.97
CA SER A 104 -12.14 -10.98 2.65
C SER A 104 -12.16 -9.45 2.62
N LEU A 105 -12.33 -8.75 3.74
CA LEU A 105 -12.33 -7.28 3.78
C LEU A 105 -10.93 -6.65 3.95
N TYR A 106 -9.87 -7.47 3.87
CA TYR A 106 -8.52 -6.93 3.80
C TYR A 106 -8.34 -6.15 2.49
N VAL A 107 -7.96 -4.89 2.63
CA VAL A 107 -7.66 -3.98 1.52
C VAL A 107 -6.22 -3.49 1.70
N THR A 108 -5.38 -3.72 0.68
CA THR A 108 -3.98 -3.30 0.70
C THR A 108 -3.86 -1.78 0.79
N ASP A 109 -2.71 -1.29 1.26
CA ASP A 109 -2.47 0.15 1.32
C ASP A 109 -2.48 0.81 -0.07
N GLU A 110 -2.16 0.07 -1.14
CA GLU A 110 -2.28 0.59 -2.51
C GLU A 110 -3.74 0.87 -2.89
N ALA A 111 -4.67 -0.04 -2.56
CA ALA A 111 -6.08 0.11 -2.88
C ALA A 111 -6.77 1.24 -2.07
N LYS A 112 -6.22 1.62 -0.91
CA LYS A 112 -6.73 2.78 -0.14
C LYS A 112 -6.46 4.11 -0.82
N ASN A 113 -5.31 4.23 -1.49
CA ASN A 113 -4.97 5.46 -2.21
C ASN A 113 -5.92 5.69 -3.41
N GLU A 114 -6.56 4.62 -3.91
CA GLU A 114 -7.58 4.70 -4.95
C GLU A 114 -8.96 5.16 -4.42
N TRP A 115 -9.17 5.17 -3.11
CA TRP A 115 -10.42 5.62 -2.46
C TRP A 115 -10.39 7.09 -2.06
N ASN A 116 -9.33 7.81 -2.37
CA ASN A 116 -9.36 9.26 -2.26
C ASN A 116 -9.80 9.83 -3.61
N PRO A 117 -10.56 10.93 -3.62
CA PRO A 117 -10.83 11.61 -4.86
C PRO A 117 -9.50 12.06 -5.48
N ILE A 118 -9.46 12.08 -6.82
CA ILE A 118 -8.32 12.58 -7.58
C ILE A 118 -8.01 14.03 -7.10
N PRO A 119 -6.74 14.50 -7.13
CA PRO A 119 -6.43 15.89 -6.81
C PRO A 119 -7.38 16.86 -7.53
N ASP A 120 -7.89 17.85 -6.81
CA ASP A 120 -8.91 18.82 -7.24
C ASP A 120 -10.34 18.26 -7.43
N GLN A 121 -10.63 17.06 -6.92
CA GLN A 121 -11.99 16.51 -6.86
C GLN A 121 -12.43 16.27 -5.41
N GLN A 122 -13.74 16.26 -5.20
CA GLN A 122 -14.36 15.93 -3.92
C GLN A 122 -15.52 14.95 -4.14
N TYR A 123 -15.83 14.15 -3.13
CA TYR A 123 -17.01 13.31 -3.15
C TYR A 123 -18.28 14.16 -3.19
N ILE A 124 -19.29 13.66 -3.89
CA ILE A 124 -20.63 14.24 -3.84
C ILE A 124 -21.19 13.91 -2.46
N ASP A 125 -21.40 14.93 -1.64
CA ASP A 125 -22.00 14.77 -0.32
C ASP A 125 -23.50 15.09 -0.37
N ARG A 126 -24.28 14.37 0.44
CA ARG A 126 -25.68 14.66 0.76
C ARG A 126 -25.78 14.67 2.26
N THR A 127 -26.05 15.83 2.84
CA THR A 127 -25.98 16.08 4.29
C THR A 127 -26.89 15.20 5.14
N ASP A 128 -27.89 14.55 4.54
CA ASP A 128 -28.97 13.85 5.25
C ASP A 128 -28.90 12.32 5.10
N GLY A 129 -27.68 11.76 5.05
CA GLY A 129 -27.48 10.31 5.12
C GLY A 129 -27.62 9.79 6.55
N VAL A 130 -28.35 8.70 6.75
CA VAL A 130 -28.36 7.97 8.04
C VAL A 130 -27.31 6.88 7.99
N GLU A 131 -26.36 6.90 8.93
CA GLU A 131 -25.36 5.85 9.04
C GLU A 131 -25.99 4.52 9.48
N PRO A 132 -25.42 3.38 9.05
CA PRO A 132 -25.81 2.08 9.59
C PRO A 132 -25.73 2.08 11.12
N SER A 133 -26.78 1.59 11.78
CA SER A 133 -26.95 1.59 13.23
C SER A 133 -26.96 0.17 13.82
N GLY A 134 -26.98 0.08 15.15
CA GLY A 134 -27.09 -1.18 15.90
C GLY A 134 -25.78 -1.77 16.40
N PHE A 135 -24.65 -1.06 16.24
CA PHE A 135 -23.35 -1.53 16.74
C PHE A 135 -23.17 -1.28 18.24
N ASP A 136 -23.73 -0.18 18.78
CA ASP A 136 -23.43 0.28 20.14
C ASP A 136 -23.80 -0.72 21.23
N ASN A 137 -24.86 -1.51 21.02
CA ASN A 137 -25.33 -2.50 21.99
C ASN A 137 -24.53 -3.82 21.94
N LEU A 138 -23.71 -4.02 20.90
CA LEU A 138 -22.88 -5.22 20.76
C LEU A 138 -21.55 -5.09 21.48
N PHE A 139 -21.15 -3.88 21.86
CA PHE A 139 -19.86 -3.62 22.49
C PHE A 139 -20.03 -3.18 23.94
N ASP A 140 -19.35 -3.88 24.86
CA ASP A 140 -19.40 -3.57 26.28
C ASP A 140 -18.48 -2.38 26.62
N PHE A 141 -19.05 -1.18 26.52
CA PHE A 141 -18.36 0.05 26.91
C PHE A 141 -18.11 0.17 28.41
N GLU A 142 -18.90 -0.48 29.27
CA GLU A 142 -18.66 -0.45 30.71
C GLU A 142 -17.38 -1.20 31.03
N LEU A 143 -17.19 -2.38 30.44
CA LEU A 143 -15.98 -3.18 30.59
C LEU A 143 -14.75 -2.46 30.03
N LEU A 144 -14.87 -1.85 28.83
CA LEU A 144 -13.79 -1.04 28.25
C LEU A 144 -13.37 0.08 29.22
N LEU A 145 -14.33 0.86 29.71
CA LEU A 145 -14.07 1.99 30.63
C LEU A 145 -13.58 1.53 32.01
N ALA A 146 -13.99 0.35 32.48
CA ALA A 146 -13.50 -0.22 33.73
C ALA A 146 -12.05 -0.68 33.65
N GLY A 147 -11.62 -1.18 32.49
CA GLY A 147 -10.22 -1.55 32.24
C GLY A 147 -9.27 -0.35 32.20
N MET A 148 -9.79 0.84 31.88
CA MET A 148 -8.98 2.06 31.74
C MET A 148 -8.93 2.90 33.01
N LYS A 149 -7.72 3.32 33.39
CA LYS A 149 -7.58 4.37 34.40
C LYS A 149 -7.97 5.71 33.78
N SER A 150 -8.83 6.44 34.47
CA SER A 150 -9.28 7.78 34.04
C SER A 150 -8.15 8.82 33.95
N SER A 151 -6.97 8.50 34.46
CA SER A 151 -5.75 9.32 34.35
C SER A 151 -5.00 9.15 33.03
N ILE A 152 -5.33 8.12 32.23
CA ILE A 152 -4.70 7.84 30.93
C ILE A 152 -5.62 8.30 29.81
N VAL A 153 -6.93 8.02 29.92
CA VAL A 153 -7.93 8.49 28.97
C VAL A 153 -9.12 9.05 29.74
N PRO A 154 -9.43 10.35 29.62
CA PRO A 154 -10.59 10.91 30.29
C PRO A 154 -11.87 10.39 29.64
N LYS A 155 -12.93 10.18 30.44
CA LYS A 155 -14.25 9.76 29.92
C LYS A 155 -14.82 10.73 28.87
N LYS A 156 -14.38 11.99 28.91
CA LYS A 156 -14.76 13.03 27.93
C LYS A 156 -14.23 12.78 26.53
N ALA A 157 -13.12 12.04 26.40
CA ALA A 157 -12.56 11.66 25.10
C ALA A 157 -13.51 10.75 24.31
N PHE A 158 -14.39 10.01 24.98
CA PHE A 158 -15.38 9.13 24.34
C PHE A 158 -16.60 9.91 23.87
N THR A 159 -16.41 10.71 22.82
CA THR A 159 -17.52 11.40 22.13
C THR A 159 -18.48 10.37 21.49
N PRO A 160 -19.75 10.74 21.21
CA PRO A 160 -20.69 9.85 20.53
C PRO A 160 -20.14 9.30 19.20
N LYS A 161 -19.38 10.13 18.48
CA LYS A 161 -18.72 9.74 17.23
C LYS A 161 -17.68 8.65 17.47
N ILE A 162 -16.78 8.84 18.44
CA ILE A 162 -15.73 7.86 18.76
C ILE A 162 -16.32 6.55 19.26
N LYS A 163 -17.37 6.60 20.10
CA LYS A 163 -18.07 5.38 20.55
C LYS A 163 -18.64 4.59 19.38
N SER A 164 -19.33 5.27 18.45
CA SER A 164 -19.84 4.64 17.22
C SER A 164 -18.69 4.00 16.42
N THR A 165 -17.55 4.68 16.30
CA THR A 165 -16.38 4.13 15.60
C THR A 165 -15.79 2.91 16.31
N ILE A 166 -15.68 2.93 17.64
CA ILE A 166 -15.22 1.77 18.43
C ILE A 166 -16.16 0.57 18.23
N ALA A 167 -17.48 0.78 18.34
CA ALA A 167 -18.46 -0.29 18.17
C ALA A 167 -18.41 -0.89 16.76
N LYS A 168 -18.27 -0.04 15.73
CA LYS A 168 -18.09 -0.49 14.33
C LYS A 168 -16.81 -1.29 14.16
N LEU A 169 -15.68 -0.85 14.72
CA LEU A 169 -14.40 -1.57 14.61
C LEU A 169 -14.42 -2.90 15.37
N ALA A 170 -15.01 -2.93 16.57
CA ALA A 170 -15.19 -4.15 17.34
C ALA A 170 -16.04 -5.17 16.58
N PHE A 171 -17.13 -4.72 15.96
CA PHE A 171 -17.96 -5.58 15.12
C PHE A 171 -17.24 -6.05 13.84
N LEU A 172 -16.51 -5.16 13.17
CA LEU A 172 -15.82 -5.43 11.91
C LEU A 172 -14.69 -6.45 12.07
N TYR A 173 -13.89 -6.28 13.14
CA TYR A 173 -12.66 -7.04 13.36
C TYR A 173 -12.78 -8.10 14.45
N GLY A 174 -13.92 -8.17 15.14
CA GLY A 174 -14.12 -9.09 16.27
C GLY A 174 -13.24 -8.75 17.47
N ILE A 175 -12.98 -7.45 17.72
CA ILE A 175 -12.06 -7.02 18.78
C ILE A 175 -12.77 -7.01 20.12
N ASP A 176 -12.20 -7.72 21.10
CA ASP A 176 -12.73 -7.76 22.46
C ASP A 176 -12.52 -6.44 23.22
N PRO A 177 -13.36 -6.09 24.22
CA PRO A 177 -13.22 -4.85 24.99
C PRO A 177 -11.85 -4.66 25.65
N LEU A 178 -11.19 -5.75 26.06
CA LEU A 178 -9.85 -5.71 26.67
C LEU A 178 -8.74 -5.44 25.65
N GLU A 179 -8.92 -5.88 24.41
CA GLU A 179 -7.96 -5.65 23.33
C GLU A 179 -8.13 -4.25 22.77
N MET A 180 -9.38 -3.82 22.60
CA MET A 180 -9.76 -2.46 22.21
C MET A 180 -9.15 -1.42 23.15
N GLN A 181 -8.98 -1.74 24.44
CA GLN A 181 -8.30 -0.87 25.39
C GLN A 181 -6.90 -0.45 24.91
N LYS A 182 -6.10 -1.40 24.42
CA LYS A 182 -4.74 -1.12 23.94
C LYS A 182 -4.76 -0.22 22.71
N LEU A 183 -5.67 -0.53 21.78
CA LEU A 183 -5.84 0.25 20.56
C LEU A 183 -6.28 1.69 20.82
N VAL A 184 -7.17 1.88 21.79
CA VAL A 184 -7.59 3.22 22.22
C VAL A 184 -6.43 3.97 22.87
N MET A 185 -5.62 3.31 23.72
CA MET A 185 -4.44 3.94 24.32
C MET A 185 -3.40 4.37 23.26
N ASP A 186 -3.22 3.58 22.21
CA ASP A 186 -2.31 3.90 21.11
C ASP A 186 -2.82 5.06 20.22
N ALA A 187 -4.12 5.33 20.25
CA ALA A 187 -4.77 6.37 19.45
C ALA A 187 -5.05 7.68 20.20
N VAL A 188 -4.65 7.78 21.48
CA VAL A 188 -4.82 9.00 22.28
C VAL A 188 -3.73 10.02 21.93
N SER A 189 -4.15 11.24 21.64
CA SER A 189 -3.27 12.36 21.32
C SER A 189 -2.71 13.03 22.59
N LEU A 190 -1.78 13.97 22.41
CA LEU A 190 -1.24 14.78 23.50
C LEU A 190 -2.29 15.68 24.18
N ASP A 191 -3.42 15.91 23.51
CA ASP A 191 -4.52 16.76 23.99
C ASP A 191 -5.62 15.95 24.71
N ASP A 192 -5.34 14.69 25.08
CA ASP A 192 -6.28 13.75 25.70
C ASP A 192 -7.53 13.44 24.83
N GLU A 193 -7.44 13.64 23.51
CA GLU A 193 -8.47 13.29 22.55
C GLU A 193 -8.11 12.01 21.79
N ILE A 194 -9.09 11.19 21.42
CA ILE A 194 -8.87 9.97 20.64
C ILE A 194 -8.94 10.33 19.15
N ASP A 195 -7.85 10.12 18.44
CA ASP A 195 -7.79 10.31 16.99
C ASP A 195 -8.46 9.13 16.27
N GLU A 196 -9.47 9.44 15.47
CA GLU A 196 -10.28 8.46 14.77
C GLU A 196 -9.49 7.70 13.67
N GLU A 197 -8.59 8.38 12.97
CA GLU A 197 -7.77 7.78 11.92
C GLU A 197 -6.72 6.85 12.52
N MET A 198 -6.09 7.29 13.61
CA MET A 198 -5.13 6.47 14.35
C MET A 198 -5.80 5.23 14.95
N LEU A 199 -7.00 5.35 15.52
CA LEU A 199 -7.75 4.21 16.04
C LEU A 199 -8.08 3.19 14.95
N ARG A 200 -8.53 3.65 13.78
CA ARG A 200 -8.79 2.78 12.62
C ARG A 200 -7.52 2.10 12.12
N LYS A 201 -6.38 2.78 12.16
CA LYS A 201 -5.08 2.20 11.79
C LYS A 201 -4.65 1.14 12.79
N ALA A 202 -4.69 1.44 14.08
CA ALA A 202 -4.33 0.52 15.15
C ALA A 202 -5.18 -0.76 15.11
N ALA A 203 -6.51 -0.63 14.94
CA ALA A 203 -7.41 -1.77 14.83
C ALA A 203 -7.11 -2.66 13.62
N ARG A 204 -6.77 -2.05 12.48
CA ARG A 204 -6.38 -2.79 11.26
C ARG A 204 -5.05 -3.49 11.43
N ASP A 205 -4.08 -2.85 12.05
CA ASP A 205 -2.75 -3.42 12.28
C ASP A 205 -2.84 -4.59 13.27
N TRP A 206 -3.64 -4.44 14.34
CA TRP A 206 -3.96 -5.52 15.27
C TRP A 206 -4.59 -6.72 14.55
N TYR A 207 -5.59 -6.47 13.71
CA TYR A 207 -6.25 -7.52 12.93
C TYR A 207 -5.28 -8.23 11.99
N GLN A 208 -4.37 -7.50 11.33
CA GLN A 208 -3.34 -8.09 10.48
C GLN A 208 -2.41 -9.00 11.27
N ILE A 209 -2.02 -8.61 12.48
CA ILE A 209 -1.14 -9.40 13.34
C ILE A 209 -1.84 -10.66 13.82
N GLU A 210 -3.09 -10.54 14.30
CA GLU A 210 -3.85 -11.66 14.86
C GLU A 210 -4.24 -12.69 13.77
N ARG A 211 -4.73 -12.25 12.61
CA ARG A 211 -5.10 -13.16 11.50
C ARG A 211 -3.92 -13.64 10.65
N GLN A 212 -2.81 -12.90 10.58
CA GLN A 212 -1.56 -13.48 10.02
C GLN A 212 -0.99 -14.56 10.93
N ALA A 213 -1.24 -14.51 12.25
CA ALA A 213 -0.87 -15.60 13.15
C ALA A 213 -1.63 -16.90 12.85
N ASP A 214 -2.85 -16.81 12.30
CA ASP A 214 -3.69 -17.94 11.88
C ASP A 214 -3.45 -18.44 10.44
N MET A 215 -2.58 -17.79 9.66
CA MET A 215 -2.20 -18.33 8.36
C MET A 215 -1.33 -19.59 8.58
N PRO A 216 -1.66 -20.76 7.99
CA PRO A 216 -0.80 -21.93 8.08
C PRO A 216 0.58 -21.56 7.53
N SER A 217 1.56 -21.45 8.45
CA SER A 217 2.92 -20.97 8.18
C SER A 217 3.45 -21.57 6.88
N LEU A 218 3.94 -20.71 5.99
CA LEU A 218 4.51 -21.14 4.71
C LEU A 218 5.65 -22.13 4.91
N VAL A 219 6.31 -22.04 6.06
CA VAL A 219 7.43 -22.88 6.47
C VAL A 219 7.02 -24.34 6.70
N ASN A 220 5.72 -24.63 6.85
CA ASN A 220 5.14 -25.98 6.95
C ASN A 220 4.65 -26.54 5.60
N ARG A 221 4.72 -25.75 4.50
CA ARG A 221 4.27 -26.22 3.18
C ARG A 221 5.32 -27.11 2.53
N VAL A 222 4.85 -28.08 1.75
CA VAL A 222 5.68 -29.00 0.95
C VAL A 222 5.61 -28.63 -0.53
N GLN A 223 6.54 -29.12 -1.34
CA GLN A 223 6.58 -28.72 -2.76
C GLN A 223 5.30 -29.17 -3.51
N PRO A 224 4.68 -28.28 -4.32
CA PRO A 224 3.50 -28.60 -5.10
C PRO A 224 3.71 -29.84 -5.99
N ILE A 225 2.70 -30.72 -6.06
CA ILE A 225 2.75 -31.99 -6.82
C ILE A 225 3.11 -31.77 -8.30
N ARG A 226 2.73 -30.61 -8.87
CA ARG A 226 3.00 -30.27 -10.28
C ARG A 226 4.49 -30.04 -10.56
N GLU A 227 5.24 -29.61 -9.56
CA GLU A 227 6.67 -29.26 -9.67
C GLU A 227 7.58 -30.35 -9.07
N ARG A 228 6.97 -31.45 -8.59
CA ARG A 228 7.71 -32.64 -8.17
C ARG A 228 8.22 -33.40 -9.38
N THR A 229 9.52 -33.61 -9.39
CA THR A 229 10.26 -34.28 -10.45
C THR A 229 10.36 -35.78 -10.22
N GLN A 230 10.26 -36.24 -8.97
CA GLN A 230 10.29 -37.65 -8.58
C GLN A 230 8.88 -38.16 -8.25
N LYS A 231 8.22 -38.80 -9.23
CA LYS A 231 6.88 -39.39 -9.07
C LYS A 231 6.87 -40.91 -8.91
N GLU A 232 7.96 -41.58 -9.26
CA GLU A 232 8.12 -43.05 -9.17
C GLU A 232 8.92 -43.46 -7.92
N GLU A 233 8.99 -44.75 -7.62
CA GLU A 233 9.86 -45.25 -6.54
C GLU A 233 11.34 -44.99 -6.89
N PRO A 234 12.09 -44.30 -6.01
CA PRO A 234 13.47 -43.92 -6.30
C PRO A 234 14.37 -45.16 -6.37
N LYS A 235 15.21 -45.23 -7.40
CA LYS A 235 16.13 -46.37 -7.63
C LYS A 235 17.58 -46.05 -7.24
N THR A 236 17.88 -44.77 -6.95
CA THR A 236 19.22 -44.30 -6.60
C THR A 236 19.19 -43.34 -5.39
N GLN A 237 20.32 -43.23 -4.69
CA GLN A 237 20.46 -42.37 -3.51
C GLN A 237 20.18 -40.87 -3.82
N GLU A 238 20.55 -40.40 -5.02
CA GLU A 238 20.24 -39.02 -5.44
C GLU A 238 18.73 -38.82 -5.65
N GLN A 239 18.02 -39.83 -6.14
CA GLN A 239 16.56 -39.76 -6.35
C GLN A 239 15.79 -39.82 -5.02
N GLU A 240 16.29 -40.58 -4.03
CA GLU A 240 15.77 -40.56 -2.67
C GLU A 240 15.92 -39.17 -2.04
N LEU A 241 17.09 -38.54 -2.19
CA LEU A 241 17.34 -37.20 -1.66
C LEU A 241 16.43 -36.14 -2.29
N ILE A 242 16.25 -36.19 -3.61
CA ILE A 242 15.33 -35.28 -4.33
C ILE A 242 13.92 -35.47 -3.78
N ARG A 243 13.42 -36.71 -3.72
CA ARG A 243 12.08 -37.01 -3.20
C ARG A 243 11.91 -36.50 -1.77
N HIS A 244 12.90 -36.73 -0.93
CA HIS A 244 12.91 -36.28 0.47
C HIS A 244 12.78 -34.75 0.57
N LEU A 245 13.58 -34.00 -0.19
CA LEU A 245 13.53 -32.53 -0.22
C LEU A 245 12.23 -31.98 -0.84
N GLU A 246 11.58 -32.71 -1.74
CA GLU A 246 10.27 -32.35 -2.31
C GLU A 246 9.11 -32.59 -1.32
N THR A 247 9.25 -33.58 -0.42
CA THR A 247 8.19 -34.03 0.50
C THR A 247 8.22 -33.41 1.89
N ILE A 248 9.31 -32.74 2.26
CA ILE A 248 9.54 -32.19 3.60
C ILE A 248 9.34 -30.68 3.59
N SER A 249 8.91 -30.14 4.72
CA SER A 249 8.77 -28.69 4.89
C SER A 249 10.09 -28.01 5.26
N PRO A 250 10.30 -26.73 4.89
CA PRO A 250 11.48 -25.97 5.31
C PRO A 250 11.75 -25.95 6.82
N ARG A 251 10.70 -26.01 7.64
CA ARG A 251 10.81 -26.10 9.10
C ARG A 251 11.43 -27.43 9.51
N GLU A 252 10.89 -28.51 8.98
CA GLU A 252 11.37 -29.87 9.25
C GLU A 252 12.79 -30.07 8.72
N ARG A 253 13.17 -29.46 7.59
CA ARG A 253 14.55 -29.52 7.10
C ARG A 253 15.53 -28.83 8.05
N LEU A 254 15.20 -27.63 8.54
CA LEU A 254 16.00 -26.95 9.56
C LEU A 254 16.13 -27.80 10.84
N MET A 255 15.02 -28.39 11.29
CA MET A 255 15.00 -29.26 12.47
C MET A 255 15.90 -30.49 12.30
N GLN A 256 15.89 -31.14 11.12
CA GLN A 256 16.75 -32.28 10.82
C GLN A 256 18.24 -31.91 10.84
N LEU A 257 18.61 -30.76 10.28
CA LEU A 257 19.99 -30.28 10.25
C LEU A 257 20.50 -29.87 11.64
N SER A 258 19.62 -29.39 12.51
CA SER A 258 19.92 -29.05 13.90
C SER A 258 19.84 -30.23 14.89
N GLY A 259 19.73 -31.47 14.39
CA GLY A 259 19.72 -32.67 15.25
C GLY A 259 18.41 -32.90 16.01
N GLY A 260 17.29 -32.37 15.51
CA GLY A 260 15.95 -32.54 16.09
C GLY A 260 15.50 -31.41 17.02
N ALA A 261 16.33 -30.39 17.24
CA ALA A 261 15.95 -29.20 17.99
C ALA A 261 15.03 -28.29 17.17
N GLU A 262 14.08 -27.62 17.83
CA GLU A 262 13.22 -26.65 17.16
C GLU A 262 14.04 -25.50 16.57
N PRO A 263 13.83 -25.12 15.30
CA PRO A 263 14.53 -24.00 14.68
C PRO A 263 14.24 -22.68 15.41
N SER A 264 15.24 -21.79 15.45
CA SER A 264 15.06 -20.45 16.02
C SER A 264 13.97 -19.67 15.29
N SER A 265 13.18 -18.88 16.01
CA SER A 265 12.17 -17.99 15.43
C SER A 265 12.76 -17.00 14.42
N GLY A 266 14.04 -16.63 14.58
CA GLY A 266 14.77 -15.83 13.61
C GLY A 266 14.98 -16.55 12.28
N ASP A 267 15.32 -17.83 12.30
CA ASP A 267 15.58 -18.64 11.10
C ASP A 267 14.28 -18.92 10.34
N LEU A 268 13.19 -19.22 11.08
CA LEU A 268 11.86 -19.39 10.51
C LEU A 268 11.38 -18.13 9.77
N LYS A 269 11.57 -16.94 10.36
CA LYS A 269 11.24 -15.66 9.73
C LYS A 269 12.05 -15.38 8.46
N VAL A 270 13.32 -15.78 8.43
CA VAL A 270 14.16 -15.62 7.23
C VAL A 270 13.67 -16.53 6.11
N VAL A 271 13.36 -17.80 6.43
CA VAL A 271 12.81 -18.75 5.46
C VAL A 271 11.46 -18.28 4.92
N GLU A 272 10.56 -17.84 5.80
CA GLU A 272 9.26 -17.30 5.41
C GLU A 272 9.38 -16.05 4.54
N GLY A 273 10.26 -15.11 4.92
CA GLY A 273 10.55 -13.92 4.13
C GLY A 273 11.09 -14.25 2.73
N VAL A 274 11.90 -15.29 2.59
CA VAL A 274 12.38 -15.77 1.28
C VAL A 274 11.24 -16.35 0.45
N MET A 275 10.36 -17.15 1.05
CA MET A 275 9.22 -17.74 0.34
C MET A 275 8.22 -16.68 -0.15
N ILE A 276 7.95 -15.65 0.66
CA ILE A 276 7.02 -14.56 0.31
C ILE A 276 7.65 -13.63 -0.72
N ASN A 277 8.82 -13.07 -0.41
CA ASN A 277 9.39 -11.98 -1.19
C ASN A 277 9.98 -12.47 -2.52
N GLN A 278 10.53 -13.68 -2.56
CA GLN A 278 11.19 -14.23 -3.74
C GLN A 278 10.33 -15.29 -4.47
N LYS A 279 9.15 -15.61 -3.95
CA LYS A 279 8.19 -16.60 -4.51
C LYS A 279 8.84 -17.96 -4.83
N LEU A 280 9.81 -18.37 -4.01
CA LEU A 280 10.49 -19.66 -4.17
C LEU A 280 9.65 -20.80 -3.59
N ASN A 281 9.61 -21.92 -4.30
CA ASN A 281 8.87 -23.10 -3.88
C ASN A 281 9.53 -23.79 -2.66
N PRO A 282 8.75 -24.44 -1.77
CA PRO A 282 9.28 -25.03 -0.53
C PRO A 282 10.45 -26.00 -0.74
N GLY A 283 10.40 -26.84 -1.78
CA GLY A 283 11.51 -27.77 -2.09
C GLY A 283 12.78 -27.05 -2.56
N VAL A 284 12.67 -25.98 -3.33
CA VAL A 284 13.81 -25.13 -3.73
C VAL A 284 14.44 -24.48 -2.49
N VAL A 285 13.61 -24.03 -1.56
CA VAL A 285 14.05 -23.46 -0.28
C VAL A 285 14.74 -24.51 0.60
N ASN A 286 14.29 -25.77 0.60
CA ASN A 286 14.98 -26.87 1.29
C ASN A 286 16.41 -27.08 0.75
N VAL A 287 16.60 -27.01 -0.57
CA VAL A 287 17.93 -27.10 -1.19
C VAL A 287 18.78 -25.88 -0.84
N LEU A 288 18.19 -24.68 -0.78
CA LEU A 288 18.88 -23.46 -0.36
C LEU A 288 19.37 -23.57 1.09
N ILE A 289 18.50 -24.05 2.00
CA ILE A 289 18.84 -24.30 3.41
C ILE A 289 20.01 -25.27 3.50
N GLU A 290 19.95 -26.39 2.76
CA GLU A 290 21.01 -27.39 2.72
C GLU A 290 22.35 -26.79 2.31
N TYR A 291 22.34 -26.06 1.19
CA TYR A 291 23.53 -25.48 0.63
C TYR A 291 24.16 -24.42 1.55
N VAL A 292 23.34 -23.57 2.16
CA VAL A 292 23.82 -22.56 3.10
C VAL A 292 24.46 -23.21 4.32
N MET A 293 23.77 -24.17 4.95
CA MET A 293 24.26 -24.85 6.16
C MET A 293 25.58 -25.59 5.92
N LEU A 294 25.72 -26.26 4.76
CA LEU A 294 26.97 -26.93 4.38
C LEU A 294 28.13 -25.96 4.13
N LYS A 295 27.85 -24.77 3.59
CA LYS A 295 28.87 -23.80 3.20
C LYS A 295 29.37 -22.94 4.36
N THR A 296 28.49 -22.63 5.31
CA THR A 296 28.79 -21.71 6.41
C THR A 296 29.13 -22.43 7.71
N ASP A 297 29.37 -23.74 7.66
CA ASP A 297 29.62 -24.60 8.82
C ASP A 297 28.49 -24.44 9.86
N MET A 298 27.25 -24.70 9.40
CA MET A 298 26.01 -24.64 10.18
C MET A 298 25.55 -23.23 10.64
N LYS A 299 26.06 -22.15 10.04
CA LYS A 299 25.64 -20.77 10.36
C LYS A 299 24.58 -20.25 9.40
N PHE A 300 23.33 -20.14 9.86
CA PHE A 300 22.24 -19.57 9.08
C PHE A 300 22.16 -18.05 9.24
N THR A 301 22.68 -17.29 8.28
CA THR A 301 22.73 -15.81 8.36
C THR A 301 21.78 -15.15 7.36
N LYS A 302 20.85 -14.31 7.86
CA LYS A 302 19.80 -13.64 7.07
C LYS A 302 20.31 -13.04 5.75
N GLY A 303 21.29 -12.14 5.84
CA GLY A 303 21.78 -11.41 4.66
C GLY A 303 22.49 -12.28 3.63
N TYR A 304 22.96 -13.47 4.00
CA TYR A 304 23.55 -14.43 3.05
C TYR A 304 22.45 -15.22 2.33
N VAL A 305 21.47 -15.71 3.09
CA VAL A 305 20.32 -16.46 2.57
C VAL A 305 19.50 -15.61 1.59
N GLU A 306 19.20 -14.36 1.94
CA GLU A 306 18.42 -13.45 1.08
C GLU A 306 19.11 -13.13 -0.25
N LYS A 307 20.45 -12.98 -0.24
CA LYS A 307 21.23 -12.72 -1.46
C LYS A 307 21.21 -13.91 -2.41
N LEU A 308 21.37 -15.12 -1.87
CA LEU A 308 21.30 -16.35 -2.67
C LEU A 308 19.87 -16.61 -3.17
N ALA A 309 18.87 -16.42 -2.32
CA ALA A 309 17.47 -16.51 -2.72
C ALA A 309 17.12 -15.53 -3.85
N GLY A 310 17.56 -14.28 -3.74
CA GLY A 310 17.37 -13.27 -4.80
C GLY A 310 18.10 -13.63 -6.09
N HIS A 311 19.27 -14.28 -6.01
CA HIS A 311 19.98 -14.80 -7.19
C HIS A 311 19.17 -15.93 -7.86
N TRP A 312 18.67 -16.89 -7.09
CA TRP A 312 17.90 -18.03 -7.60
C TRP A 312 16.54 -17.62 -8.17
N ALA A 313 15.90 -16.61 -7.57
CA ALA A 313 14.66 -16.04 -8.07
C ALA A 313 14.85 -15.35 -9.44
N ARG A 314 15.97 -14.64 -9.65
CA ARG A 314 16.31 -14.04 -10.97
C ARG A 314 16.56 -15.10 -12.04
N LEU A 315 17.13 -16.23 -11.64
CA LEU A 315 17.33 -17.41 -12.50
C LEU A 315 16.05 -18.23 -12.70
N LYS A 316 14.93 -17.83 -12.08
CA LYS A 316 13.61 -18.47 -12.20
C LYS A 316 13.62 -19.97 -11.87
N VAL A 317 14.38 -20.35 -10.84
CA VAL A 317 14.49 -21.73 -10.38
C VAL A 317 13.19 -22.16 -9.72
N SER A 318 12.59 -23.24 -10.21
CA SER A 318 11.28 -23.71 -9.75
C SER A 318 11.27 -25.13 -9.21
N THR A 319 12.27 -25.95 -9.58
CA THR A 319 12.37 -27.36 -9.20
C THR A 319 13.59 -27.66 -8.32
N VAL A 320 13.51 -28.74 -7.54
CA VAL A 320 14.61 -29.20 -6.66
C VAL A 320 15.83 -29.62 -7.47
N ILE A 321 15.63 -30.21 -8.65
CA ILE A 321 16.73 -30.62 -9.54
C ILE A 321 17.53 -29.41 -10.02
N GLU A 322 16.85 -28.39 -10.54
CA GLU A 322 17.49 -27.13 -10.97
C GLU A 322 18.25 -26.46 -9.83
N ALA A 323 17.63 -26.42 -8.63
CA ALA A 323 18.24 -25.86 -7.43
C ALA A 323 19.50 -26.63 -7.01
N MET A 324 19.48 -27.97 -7.07
CA MET A 324 20.63 -28.82 -6.73
C MET A 324 21.79 -28.66 -7.72
N GLU A 325 21.48 -28.55 -9.01
CA GLU A 325 22.50 -28.34 -10.04
C GLU A 325 23.16 -26.97 -9.88
N LEU A 326 22.38 -25.93 -9.59
CA LEU A 326 22.92 -24.60 -9.29
C LEU A 326 23.75 -24.59 -8.02
N ALA A 327 23.32 -25.26 -6.94
CA ALA A 327 24.11 -25.40 -5.72
C ALA A 327 25.44 -26.12 -5.97
N LYS A 328 25.44 -27.21 -6.75
CA LYS A 328 26.66 -27.94 -7.16
C LYS A 328 27.59 -27.04 -8.00
N ASN A 329 27.04 -26.28 -8.94
CA ASN A 329 27.80 -25.38 -9.80
C ASN A 329 28.40 -24.19 -9.05
N GLU A 330 27.65 -23.58 -8.13
CA GLU A 330 28.16 -22.52 -7.27
C GLU A 330 29.27 -23.02 -6.32
N HIS A 331 29.11 -24.24 -5.79
CA HIS A 331 30.13 -24.87 -4.95
C HIS A 331 31.42 -25.16 -5.73
N ARG A 332 31.30 -25.71 -6.95
CA ARG A 332 32.44 -25.97 -7.85
C ARG A 332 33.16 -24.68 -8.24
N LYS A 333 32.42 -23.66 -8.69
CA LYS A 333 33.00 -22.35 -9.04
C LYS A 333 33.75 -21.72 -7.87
N TYR A 334 33.26 -21.88 -6.64
CA TYR A 334 33.95 -21.42 -5.44
C TYR A 334 35.20 -22.25 -5.12
N GLN A 335 35.15 -23.57 -5.25
CA GLN A 335 36.31 -24.45 -5.06
C GLN A 335 37.39 -24.19 -6.13
N ASP A 336 37.01 -24.01 -7.40
CA ASP A 336 37.92 -23.71 -8.50
C ASP A 336 38.54 -22.32 -8.34
N TRP A 337 37.79 -21.34 -7.83
CA TRP A 337 38.33 -20.03 -7.46
C TRP A 337 39.27 -20.08 -6.26
N ALA A 338 38.94 -20.87 -5.22
CA ALA A 338 39.76 -21.06 -4.03
C ALA A 338 41.04 -21.89 -4.30
N GLN A 339 40.97 -22.89 -5.18
CA GLN A 339 42.12 -23.69 -5.62
C GLN A 339 42.95 -22.95 -6.69
N GLY A 340 42.31 -22.20 -7.58
CA GLY A 340 42.96 -21.29 -8.53
C GLY A 340 43.73 -20.18 -7.83
N SER A 341 43.23 -19.69 -6.68
CA SER A 341 43.96 -18.76 -5.80
C SER A 341 45.18 -19.40 -5.12
N ARG A 342 45.12 -20.69 -4.75
CA ARG A 342 46.29 -21.44 -4.22
C ARG A 342 47.36 -21.72 -5.28
N ASN A 343 46.97 -21.93 -6.54
CA ASN A 343 47.92 -22.11 -7.66
C ASN A 343 48.42 -20.77 -8.26
N ALA A 344 47.73 -19.66 -8.02
CA ALA A 344 48.19 -18.31 -8.39
C ALA A 344 49.23 -17.72 -7.41
N ALA A 345 49.53 -18.39 -6.29
CA ALA A 345 50.59 -17.99 -5.36
C ALA A 345 52.02 -18.38 -5.83
N LYS A 346 52.15 -19.03 -7.00
CA LYS A 346 53.43 -19.27 -7.70
C LYS A 346 53.30 -18.94 -9.19
N GLY A 347 53.02 -17.69 -9.52
CA GLY A 347 53.02 -17.21 -10.91
C GLY A 347 52.90 -15.69 -10.93
N GLY A 348 53.87 -15.02 -11.55
CA GLY A 348 54.15 -13.60 -11.33
C GLY A 348 53.03 -12.63 -11.74
N ARG A 349 53.13 -11.42 -11.15
CA ARG A 349 52.37 -10.20 -11.46
C ARG A 349 52.04 -10.10 -12.96
N LYS A 350 50.74 -10.12 -13.29
CA LYS A 350 50.21 -9.48 -14.49
C LYS A 350 49.09 -8.52 -14.09
N LYS A 351 49.24 -7.26 -14.52
CA LYS A 351 48.27 -6.17 -14.33
C LYS A 351 46.93 -6.58 -14.95
N THR A 352 45.86 -6.52 -14.16
CA THR A 352 44.47 -6.59 -14.61
C THR A 352 44.12 -5.29 -15.33
N ILE A 353 43.84 -5.36 -16.63
CA ILE A 353 43.10 -4.33 -17.36
C ILE A 353 41.62 -4.63 -17.11
N ARG A 354 40.92 -3.67 -16.50
CA ARG A 354 39.48 -3.75 -16.22
C ARG A 354 38.77 -3.19 -17.45
N GLU A 355 38.13 -4.06 -18.22
CA GLU A 355 37.27 -3.67 -19.33
C GLU A 355 35.90 -3.31 -18.73
N GLU A 356 35.53 -2.02 -18.80
CA GLU A 356 34.24 -1.54 -18.33
C GLU A 356 33.17 -1.89 -19.38
N VAL A 357 32.19 -2.70 -18.98
CA VAL A 357 31.00 -2.96 -19.79
C VAL A 357 30.07 -1.76 -19.65
N VAL A 358 29.91 -1.00 -20.73
CA VAL A 358 29.03 0.17 -20.77
C VAL A 358 27.58 -0.29 -21.06
N PRO A 359 26.56 0.24 -20.38
CA PRO A 359 25.19 -0.31 -20.46
C PRO A 359 24.45 -0.03 -21.79
N GLU A 360 23.52 -0.92 -22.16
CA GLU A 360 22.74 -0.99 -23.42
C GLU A 360 21.93 0.27 -23.83
N TRP A 361 21.88 1.34 -23.03
CA TRP A 361 21.29 2.62 -23.47
C TRP A 361 22.24 3.43 -24.37
N LEU A 362 23.51 3.00 -24.50
CA LEU A 362 24.52 3.64 -25.35
C LEU A 362 24.56 3.09 -26.79
N GLU A 363 23.91 1.97 -27.09
CA GLU A 363 23.94 1.32 -28.42
C GLU A 363 22.81 1.75 -29.37
N LYS A 364 21.85 2.57 -28.89
CA LYS A 364 20.64 2.92 -29.65
C LYS A 364 20.70 4.24 -30.42
N LYS A 365 21.86 4.57 -31.02
CA LYS A 365 21.95 5.76 -31.90
C LYS A 365 22.75 5.60 -33.18
N GLU A 366 23.02 4.38 -33.66
CA GLU A 366 23.72 4.19 -34.94
C GLU A 366 23.13 3.07 -35.79
N GLU A 367 21.83 3.17 -36.12
CA GLU A 367 21.29 2.59 -37.37
C GLU A 367 20.28 3.56 -38.00
N ALA A 368 20.80 4.68 -38.52
CA ALA A 368 20.19 5.37 -39.64
C ALA A 368 21.24 6.26 -40.32
N GLN A 369 21.41 6.02 -41.62
CA GLN A 369 22.03 6.89 -42.63
C GLN A 369 23.55 6.79 -42.81
N GLN A 370 23.93 5.91 -43.75
CA GLN A 370 24.95 6.28 -44.74
C GLN A 370 24.40 7.47 -45.55
N GLU A 371 25.02 8.64 -45.45
CA GLU A 371 25.45 9.46 -46.61
C GLU A 371 26.10 10.79 -46.17
N GLN A 372 27.25 11.07 -46.80
CA GLN A 372 27.92 12.38 -47.01
C GLN A 372 28.87 12.96 -45.96
N ASN A 373 30.13 13.07 -46.40
CA ASN A 373 31.22 13.91 -45.89
C ASN A 373 30.87 15.41 -45.94
N ALA A 374 31.27 16.15 -44.91
CA ALA A 374 31.89 17.48 -45.04
C ALA A 374 32.60 17.90 -43.72
N ASP A 375 33.85 18.32 -43.84
CA ASP A 375 34.73 18.82 -42.79
C ASP A 375 34.18 20.07 -42.07
N GLN A 376 34.31 20.11 -40.73
CA GLN A 376 34.31 21.37 -39.96
C GLN A 376 35.50 21.40 -38.96
N PRO A 377 36.50 22.27 -39.17
CA PRO A 377 37.72 22.33 -38.36
C PRO A 377 37.55 22.98 -36.97
N GLU A 378 36.45 23.68 -36.68
CA GLU A 378 36.23 24.38 -35.40
C GLU A 378 35.94 23.44 -34.22
N LEU A 379 35.31 22.29 -34.47
CA LEU A 379 34.95 21.33 -33.41
C LEU A 379 36.19 20.60 -32.85
N ASN A 380 37.23 20.45 -33.68
CA ASN A 380 38.48 19.80 -33.29
C ASN A 380 39.40 20.71 -32.47
N ALA A 381 39.32 22.03 -32.65
CA ALA A 381 40.03 22.99 -31.83
C ALA A 381 39.47 23.03 -30.40
N GLN A 382 38.14 23.05 -30.26
CA GLN A 382 37.47 23.03 -28.95
C GLN A 382 37.73 21.73 -28.18
N LYS A 383 37.79 20.58 -28.87
CA LYS A 383 38.16 19.29 -28.25
C LYS A 383 39.61 19.28 -27.73
N ARG A 384 40.55 19.96 -28.39
CA ARG A 384 41.95 20.05 -27.94
C ARG A 384 42.10 20.94 -26.71
N GLU A 385 41.44 22.09 -26.66
CA GLU A 385 41.46 22.96 -25.47
C GLU A 385 40.85 22.27 -24.23
N LEU A 386 39.75 21.53 -24.42
CA LEU A 386 39.14 20.74 -23.34
C LEU A 386 40.06 19.64 -22.84
N GLN A 387 40.83 18.99 -23.72
CA GLN A 387 41.83 17.98 -23.35
C GLN A 387 43.05 18.58 -22.64
N GLU A 388 43.49 19.79 -23.00
CA GLU A 388 44.58 20.48 -22.32
C GLU A 388 44.17 20.96 -20.92
N LYS A 389 42.96 21.52 -20.77
CA LYS A 389 42.39 21.85 -19.45
C LYS A 389 42.26 20.62 -18.56
N TRP A 390 41.88 19.48 -19.12
CA TRP A 390 41.75 18.22 -18.39
C TRP A 390 43.12 17.65 -17.93
N LYS A 391 44.16 17.83 -18.74
CA LYS A 391 45.54 17.46 -18.36
C LYS A 391 46.12 18.37 -17.27
N GLN A 392 45.83 19.68 -17.32
CA GLN A 392 46.22 20.63 -16.28
C GLN A 392 45.53 20.33 -14.95
N TRP A 393 44.26 19.92 -14.98
CA TRP A 393 43.52 19.53 -13.78
C TRP A 393 44.05 18.24 -13.13
N LYS A 394 44.56 17.29 -13.93
CA LYS A 394 45.22 16.07 -13.42
C LYS A 394 46.65 16.30 -12.89
N ALA A 395 47.33 17.37 -13.28
CA ALA A 395 48.70 17.66 -12.85
C ALA A 395 48.78 18.48 -11.54
N GLY A 396 47.67 19.06 -11.07
CA GLY A 396 47.64 19.90 -9.86
C GLY A 396 47.28 19.17 -8.55
N GLY A 397 47.30 17.83 -8.54
CA GLY A 397 46.77 17.02 -7.43
C GLY A 397 47.80 16.34 -6.53
N GLU A 398 49.07 16.77 -6.54
CA GLU A 398 50.10 16.32 -5.57
C GLU A 398 50.86 17.55 -5.04
N MET A 399 50.50 18.05 -3.85
CA MET A 399 51.44 18.64 -2.88
C MET A 399 50.77 18.96 -1.53
N ASN A 400 51.53 18.67 -0.46
CA ASN A 400 51.41 19.07 0.94
C ASN A 400 50.50 18.30 1.91
N ASP A 401 51.05 17.19 2.42
CA ASP A 401 51.15 16.98 3.88
C ASP A 401 52.20 17.94 4.48
N GLY A 402 51.90 18.57 5.62
CA GLY A 402 52.85 19.34 6.40
C GLY A 402 52.24 20.00 7.64
N LYS A 403 52.65 19.50 8.81
CA LYS A 403 52.72 20.16 10.14
C LYS A 403 52.88 21.70 10.04
N ASP A 404 52.34 22.55 10.91
CA ASP A 404 52.03 22.48 12.34
C ASP A 404 50.64 23.08 12.67
#